data_AF-V9Z5R5-F1
#
_entry.id   AF-V9Z5R5-F1
#
_cell.length_a   1.000
_cell.length_b   1.000
_cell.length_c   1.000
_cell.angle_alpha   90.00
_cell.angle_beta   90.00
_cell.angle_gamma   90.00
#
_symmetry.space_group_name_H-M   'P 1'
#
loop_
_entity.id
_entity.type
_entity.pdbx_description
1 polymer ?
#
loop_
_entity_poly.entity_id
_entity_poly.type
_entity_poly.pdbx_seq_one_letter_code
_entity_poly.pdbx_strand_id
1 'polypeptide(L)'
;MSNANPLDRVDALLDDVLPPPRVRQQLRLAAGLTQQEVADAVGVKRLAVARWELGQTHPRRPHRAVYMHLLKRLAERFPEAAGLHEGSPTPASESRGSG
;
A
#
# COMPACT_ATOMS: atom_id res chain seq x y z
N MET A 1 -29.56 -7.76 -15.73
CA MET A 1 -28.12 -7.62 -15.43
C MET A 1 -27.87 -6.14 -15.19
N SER A 2 -27.80 -5.71 -13.92
CA SER A 2 -27.62 -4.29 -13.60
C SER A 2 -26.36 -3.77 -14.27
N ASN A 3 -26.52 -2.80 -15.17
CA ASN A 3 -25.41 -1.97 -15.61
C ASN A 3 -24.91 -1.23 -14.38
N ALA A 4 -23.83 -1.72 -13.77
CA ALA A 4 -23.19 -1.05 -12.64
C ALA A 4 -22.96 0.41 -13.00
N ASN A 5 -23.33 1.30 -12.07
CA ASN A 5 -23.17 2.74 -12.23
C ASN A 5 -21.72 3.00 -12.67
N PRO A 6 -21.47 3.85 -13.68
CA PRO A 6 -20.12 4.29 -14.00
C PRO A 6 -19.27 4.66 -12.77
N LEU A 7 -19.88 5.23 -11.72
CA LEU A 7 -19.21 5.54 -10.45
C LEU A 7 -18.72 4.28 -9.72
N ASP A 8 -19.54 3.25 -9.55
CA ASP A 8 -19.16 1.99 -8.89
C ASP A 8 -17.97 1.31 -9.59
N ARG A 9 -17.89 1.44 -10.92
CA ARG A 9 -16.77 0.89 -11.71
C ARG A 9 -15.47 1.68 -11.51
N VAL A 10 -15.57 3.00 -11.33
CA VAL A 10 -14.43 3.85 -10.98
C VAL A 10 -13.96 3.54 -9.57
N ASP A 11 -14.88 3.44 -8.61
CA ASP A 11 -14.56 3.10 -7.23
C ASP A 11 -13.88 1.74 -7.15
N ALA A 12 -14.39 0.73 -7.88
CA ALA A 12 -13.75 -0.58 -7.97
C ALA A 12 -12.32 -0.54 -8.57
N LEU A 13 -12.04 0.37 -9.50
CA LEU A 13 -10.71 0.55 -10.08
C LEU A 13 -9.73 1.17 -9.07
N LEU A 14 -10.17 2.22 -8.36
CA LEU A 14 -9.36 2.89 -7.34
C LEU A 14 -9.14 1.97 -6.13
N ASP A 15 -10.17 1.20 -5.79
CA ASP A 15 -10.14 0.27 -4.68
C ASP A 15 -9.17 -0.89 -4.87
N ASP A 16 -8.75 -1.18 -6.11
CA ASP A 16 -7.78 -2.21 -6.45
C ASP A 16 -6.33 -1.69 -6.36
N VAL A 17 -6.07 -0.40 -6.08
CA VAL A 17 -4.70 0.13 -6.00
C VAL A 17 -4.09 -0.11 -4.61
N LEU A 18 -2.87 -0.66 -4.56
CA LEU A 18 -2.11 -0.80 -3.32
C LEU A 18 -1.41 0.53 -2.98
N PRO A 19 -1.41 0.96 -1.70
CA PRO A 19 -0.57 2.07 -1.26
C PRO A 19 0.92 1.86 -1.61
N PRO A 20 1.73 2.92 -1.70
CA PRO A 20 3.18 2.79 -1.90
C PRO A 20 3.83 1.90 -0.83
N PRO A 21 4.90 1.13 -1.15
CA PRO A 21 5.50 0.17 -0.21
C PRO A 21 5.85 0.75 1.17
N ARG A 22 6.37 1.98 1.20
CA ARG A 22 6.68 2.72 2.44
C ARG A 22 5.43 2.96 3.31
N VAL A 23 4.32 3.37 2.69
CA VAL A 23 3.05 3.59 3.40
C VAL A 23 2.54 2.30 4.01
N ARG A 24 2.68 1.16 3.31
CA ARG A 24 2.32 -0.15 3.87
C ARG A 24 3.06 -0.45 5.17
N GLN A 25 4.38 -0.22 5.17
CA GLN A 25 5.22 -0.39 6.35
C GLN A 25 4.84 0.58 7.47
N GLN A 26 4.59 1.86 7.16
CA GLN A 26 4.19 2.87 8.13
C GLN A 26 2.85 2.53 8.80
N LEU A 27 1.85 2.12 8.03
CA LEU A 27 0.56 1.67 8.55
C LEU A 27 0.71 0.49 9.52
N ARG A 28 1.53 -0.51 9.14
CA ARG A 28 1.83 -1.64 10.01
C ARG A 28 2.49 -1.20 11.31
N LEU A 29 3.51 -0.35 11.23
CA LEU A 29 4.25 0.12 12.41
C LEU A 29 3.41 1.02 13.32
N ALA A 30 2.57 1.88 12.76
CA ALA A 30 1.63 2.72 13.53
C ALA A 30 0.64 1.88 14.33
N ALA A 31 0.28 0.70 13.81
CA ALA A 31 -0.57 -0.28 14.49
C ALA A 31 0.18 -1.16 15.51
N GLY A 32 1.50 -1.01 15.66
CA GLY A 32 2.33 -1.85 16.53
C GLY A 32 2.51 -3.28 16.03
N LEU A 33 2.18 -3.56 14.77
CA LEU A 33 2.21 -4.91 14.20
C LEU A 33 3.59 -5.26 13.66
N THR A 34 3.99 -6.51 13.85
CA THR A 34 5.14 -7.14 13.20
C THR A 34 4.77 -7.64 11.80
N GLN A 35 5.79 -7.86 10.96
CA GLN A 35 5.55 -8.49 9.65
C GLN A 35 5.02 -9.92 9.78
N GLN A 36 5.29 -10.60 10.90
CA GLN A 36 4.82 -11.96 11.15
C GLN A 36 3.31 -11.96 11.41
N GLU A 37 2.82 -11.07 12.27
CA GLU A 37 1.37 -10.96 12.56
C GLU A 37 0.57 -10.60 11.31
N VAL A 38 1.09 -9.71 10.46
CA VAL A 38 0.48 -9.41 9.16
C VAL A 38 0.48 -10.64 8.25
N ALA A 39 1.58 -11.38 8.23
CA ALA A 39 1.69 -12.58 7.40
C ALA A 39 0.71 -13.68 7.84
N ASP A 40 0.56 -13.88 9.15
CA ASP A 40 -0.37 -14.86 9.73
C ASP A 40 -1.83 -14.48 9.44
N ALA A 41 -2.18 -13.19 9.59
CA ALA A 41 -3.51 -12.69 9.24
C ALA A 41 -3.84 -12.84 7.74
N VAL A 42 -2.84 -12.71 6.86
CA VAL A 42 -3.01 -12.79 5.39
C VAL A 42 -2.86 -14.22 4.87
N GLY A 43 -2.28 -15.14 5.65
CA GLY A 43 -2.02 -16.53 5.25
C GLY A 43 -0.78 -16.69 4.36
N VAL A 44 0.26 -15.89 4.57
CA VAL A 44 1.52 -15.95 3.80
C VAL A 44 2.75 -16.08 4.70
N LYS A 45 3.93 -16.26 4.09
CA LYS A 45 5.20 -16.24 4.82
C LYS A 45 5.60 -14.80 5.16
N ARG A 46 6.18 -14.57 6.34
CA ARG A 46 6.75 -13.25 6.74
C ARG A 46 7.64 -12.61 5.68
N LEU A 47 8.48 -13.41 5.00
CA LEU A 47 9.35 -12.93 3.94
C LEU A 47 8.58 -12.34 2.75
N ALA A 48 7.36 -12.83 2.45
CA ALA A 48 6.52 -12.24 1.41
C ALA A 48 6.11 -10.82 1.78
N VAL A 49 5.62 -10.60 3.02
CA VAL A 49 5.26 -9.27 3.53
C VAL A 49 6.45 -8.33 3.49
N ALA A 50 7.63 -8.79 3.92
CA ALA A 50 8.86 -7.99 3.85
C ALA A 50 9.18 -7.56 2.40
N ARG A 51 9.08 -8.47 1.43
CA ARG A 51 9.31 -8.14 0.00
C ARG A 51 8.25 -7.20 -0.57
N TRP A 52 7.01 -7.26 -0.09
CA TRP A 52 5.94 -6.33 -0.51
C TRP A 52 6.12 -4.93 0.07
N GLU A 53 6.55 -4.81 1.32
CA GLU A 53 6.87 -3.53 1.98
C GLU A 53 8.14 -2.89 1.41
N LEU A 54 9.06 -3.69 0.87
CA LEU A 54 10.23 -3.21 0.13
C LEU A 54 9.93 -2.92 -1.36
N GLY A 55 8.73 -3.22 -1.85
CA GLY A 55 8.36 -3.06 -3.27
C GLY A 55 9.04 -4.04 -4.23
N GLN A 56 9.75 -5.05 -3.72
CA GLN A 56 10.47 -6.04 -4.53
C GLN A 56 9.53 -6.99 -5.26
N THR A 57 8.41 -7.34 -4.64
CA THR A 57 7.37 -8.16 -5.25
C THR A 57 5.99 -7.61 -4.88
N HIS A 58 4.96 -8.07 -5.58
CA HIS A 58 3.58 -7.69 -5.32
C HIS A 58 2.77 -8.89 -4.83
N PRO A 59 1.80 -8.70 -3.91
CA PRO A 59 0.88 -9.76 -3.53
C PRO A 59 0.05 -10.17 -4.75
N ARG A 60 -0.15 -11.48 -4.90
CA ARG A 60 -1.01 -12.07 -5.94
C ARG A 60 -2.37 -12.45 -5.34
N ARG A 61 -3.38 -12.66 -6.18
CA ARG A 61 -4.66 -13.23 -5.73
C ARG A 61 -4.41 -14.64 -5.14
N PRO A 62 -5.13 -15.06 -4.08
CA PRO A 62 -6.18 -14.31 -3.36
C PRO A 62 -5.63 -13.35 -2.27
N HIS A 63 -4.40 -13.52 -1.81
CA HIS A 63 -3.81 -12.76 -0.68
C HIS A 63 -3.81 -11.24 -0.88
N ARG A 64 -3.76 -10.77 -2.13
CA ARG A 64 -3.86 -9.36 -2.50
C ARG A 64 -5.12 -8.70 -1.92
N ALA A 65 -6.27 -9.35 -2.03
CA ALA A 65 -7.53 -8.79 -1.52
C ALA A 65 -7.52 -8.66 0.01
N VAL A 66 -7.03 -9.68 0.71
CA VAL A 66 -6.93 -9.71 2.18
C VAL A 66 -5.97 -8.63 2.67
N TYR A 67 -4.79 -8.54 2.05
CA TYR A 67 -3.77 -7.56 2.41
C TYR A 67 -4.24 -6.12 2.14
N MET A 68 -4.96 -5.89 1.04
CA MET A 68 -5.56 -4.59 0.77
C MET A 68 -6.62 -4.21 1.79
N HIS A 69 -7.50 -5.15 2.13
CA HIS A 69 -8.52 -4.90 3.16
C HIS A 69 -7.85 -4.52 4.49
N LEU A 70 -6.83 -5.26 4.91
CA LEU A 70 -6.02 -4.93 6.09
C LEU A 70 -5.49 -3.49 6.02
N LEU A 71 -4.81 -3.12 4.91
CA LEU A 71 -4.21 -1.80 4.75
C LEU A 71 -5.25 -0.67 4.76
N LYS A 72 -6.44 -0.87 4.16
CA LYS A 72 -7.54 0.11 4.22
C LYS A 72 -7.99 0.34 5.66
N ARG A 73 -8.22 -0.73 6.43
CA ARG A 73 -8.62 -0.64 7.84
C ARG A 73 -7.54 0.04 8.70
N LEU A 74 -6.27 -0.22 8.42
CA LEU A 74 -5.17 0.48 9.09
C LEU A 74 -5.12 1.97 8.72
N ALA A 75 -5.33 2.33 7.46
CA ALA A 75 -5.34 3.72 7.02
C ALA A 75 -6.49 4.53 7.64
N GLU A 76 -7.67 3.93 7.77
CA GLU A 76 -8.81 4.53 8.50
C GLU A 76 -8.46 4.83 9.97
N ARG A 77 -7.67 3.94 10.61
CA ARG A 77 -7.30 4.08 12.02
C ARG A 77 -6.08 4.99 12.25
N PHE A 78 -5.18 5.04 11.29
CA PHE A 78 -3.89 5.75 11.36
C PHE A 78 -3.71 6.67 10.13
N PRO A 79 -4.55 7.71 9.97
CA PRO A 79 -4.52 8.58 8.79
C PRO A 79 -3.18 9.31 8.61
N GLU A 80 -2.52 9.69 9.71
CA GLU A 80 -1.18 10.30 9.67
C GLU A 80 -0.14 9.39 9.01
N ALA A 81 -0.21 8.08 9.26
CA ALA A 81 0.71 7.12 8.64
C ALA A 81 0.45 6.93 7.14
N ALA A 82 -0.77 7.23 6.67
CA ALA A 82 -1.11 7.23 5.24
C ALA A 82 -0.70 8.54 4.54
N GLY A 83 -0.76 9.68 5.24
CA GLY A 83 -0.48 11.02 4.69
C GLY A 83 0.99 11.37 4.49
N LEU A 84 1.93 10.61 5.08
CA LEU A 84 3.39 10.86 4.99
C LEU A 84 4.00 10.70 3.57
N HIS A 85 3.19 10.59 2.53
CA HIS A 85 3.61 10.59 1.12
C HIS A 85 3.52 11.98 0.45
N GLU A 86 2.83 12.96 1.04
CA GLU A 86 2.57 14.28 0.40
C GLU A 86 3.72 15.30 0.53
N GLY A 87 4.97 14.84 0.76
CA GLY A 87 6.04 15.69 1.27
C GLY A 87 7.39 15.71 0.53
N SER A 88 7.51 15.19 -0.69
CA SER A 88 8.71 15.43 -1.51
C SER A 88 8.40 15.38 -3.01
N PRO A 89 8.33 16.53 -3.72
CA PRO A 89 8.75 16.53 -5.11
C PRO A 89 10.26 16.29 -5.13
N THR A 90 10.70 15.29 -5.87
CA THR A 90 12.07 15.25 -6.37
C THR A 90 12.16 16.28 -7.52
N PRO A 91 12.93 17.38 -7.44
CA PRO A 91 13.65 17.83 -8.61
C PRO A 91 14.91 16.94 -8.66
N ALA A 92 14.88 15.92 -9.51
CA ALA A 92 15.44 16.02 -10.85
C ALA A 92 16.88 16.54 -10.75
N SER A 93 17.79 15.59 -10.87
CA SER A 93 19.17 15.81 -11.26
C SER A 93 19.19 16.75 -12.48
N GLU A 94 19.60 18.00 -12.26
CA GLU A 94 20.14 18.84 -13.32
C GLU A 94 21.62 19.07 -13.03
N SER A 95 22.44 18.14 -13.50
CA SER A 95 23.72 18.53 -14.09
C SER A 95 23.44 19.38 -15.32
N ARG A 96 23.54 20.70 -15.16
CA ARG A 96 24.01 21.66 -16.16
C ARG A 96 24.93 22.60 -15.37
N GLY A 97 26.23 22.65 -15.59
CA GLY A 97 26.85 22.96 -16.86
C GLY A 97 27.18 24.44 -16.86
N SER A 98 28.46 24.75 -16.64
CA SER A 98 29.19 25.96 -17.06
C SER A 98 28.77 27.35 -16.54
N GLY A 99 29.78 28.02 -15.99
CA GLY A 99 29.89 29.46 -15.75
C GLY A 99 31.29 29.76 -15.24
#